data_AF-A0A1X7IFN7-F1
#
_entry.id   AF-A0A1X7IFN7-F1
#
_cell.length_a   1.000
_cell.length_b   1.000
_cell.length_c   1.000
_cell.angle_alpha   90.00
_cell.angle_beta   90.00
_cell.angle_gamma   90.00
#
_symmetry.space_group_name_H-M   'P 1'
#
loop_
_entity.id
_entity.type
_entity.pdbx_description
1 polymer ?
#
loop_
_entity_poly.entity_id
_entity_poly.type
_entity_poly.pdbx_seq_one_letter_code
_entity_poly.pdbx_strand_id
1 'polypeptide(L)'
;MISFTQYNLGKLEDIFNDLGYKLRYEKGSFRTGACLIQNTKVIMVNKFSTLEVRIHSLIQLLQEMEIDLSLLDDKKREFYKVVKKLEE
;
A
#
# COMPACT_ATOMS: atom_id res chain seq x y z
N MET A 1 5.83 -2.33 15.93
CA MET A 1 4.40 -2.50 15.59
C MET A 1 3.96 -1.30 14.79
N ILE A 2 3.47 -1.51 13.56
CA ILE A 2 2.83 -0.46 12.78
C ILE A 2 1.38 -0.40 13.26
N SER A 3 0.97 0.73 13.83
CA SER A 3 -0.41 0.91 14.24
C SER A 3 -1.30 1.11 13.00
N PHE A 4 -2.42 0.40 12.93
CA PHE A 4 -3.39 0.57 11.86
C PHE A 4 -4.20 1.86 12.08
N THR A 5 -3.63 2.98 11.66
CA THR A 5 -4.23 4.32 11.79
C THR A 5 -4.30 5.00 10.44
N GLN A 6 -5.22 5.96 10.31
CA GLN A 6 -5.39 6.73 9.07
C GLN A 6 -4.12 7.49 8.66
N TYR A 7 -3.28 7.83 9.65
CA TYR A 7 -1.97 8.40 9.42
C TYR A 7 -1.02 7.44 8.66
N ASN A 8 -0.96 6.16 9.07
CA ASN A 8 -0.13 5.17 8.37
C ASN A 8 -0.72 4.78 7.01
N LEU A 9 -2.05 4.78 6.88
CA LEU A 9 -2.70 4.62 5.58
C LEU A 9 -2.24 5.72 4.60
N GLY A 10 -2.31 6.99 5.02
CA GLY A 10 -1.87 8.11 4.19
C GLY A 10 -0.40 8.02 3.77
N LYS A 11 0.48 7.52 4.65
CA LYS A 11 1.89 7.26 4.29
C LYS A 11 2.04 6.21 3.20
N LEU A 12 1.27 5.11 3.27
CA LEU A 12 1.27 4.09 2.23
C LEU A 12 0.78 4.69 0.91
N GLU A 13 -0.30 5.48 0.95
CA GLU A 13 -0.83 6.17 -0.23
C GLU A 13 0.22 7.09 -0.88
N ASP A 14 0.95 7.84 -0.07
CA ASP A 14 2.03 8.73 -0.52
C ASP A 14 3.17 7.94 -1.19
N ILE A 15 3.60 6.84 -0.57
CA ILE A 15 4.62 5.92 -1.13
C ILE A 15 4.16 5.40 -2.49
N PHE A 16 2.93 4.92 -2.59
CA PHE A 16 2.39 4.44 -3.87
C PHE A 16 2.34 5.56 -4.90
N ASN A 17 1.98 6.77 -4.50
CA ASN A 17 1.94 7.93 -5.39
C ASN A 17 3.34 8.31 -5.92
N ASP A 18 4.39 8.30 -5.08
CA ASP A 18 5.78 8.50 -5.51
C ASP A 18 6.27 7.43 -6.50
N LEU A 19 5.85 6.19 -6.27
CA LEU A 19 6.13 5.08 -7.18
C LEU A 19 5.34 5.17 -8.50
N GLY A 20 4.45 6.17 -8.63
CA GLY A 20 3.61 6.41 -9.80
C GLY A 20 2.35 5.55 -9.83
N TYR A 21 1.96 4.96 -8.69
CA TYR A 21 0.69 4.25 -8.54
C TYR A 21 -0.41 5.17 -8.06
N LYS A 22 -1.60 5.04 -8.65
CA LYS A 22 -2.80 5.78 -8.21
C LYS A 22 -3.71 4.88 -7.40
N LEU A 23 -4.03 5.28 -6.17
CA LEU A 23 -5.08 4.61 -5.40
C LEU A 23 -6.47 5.06 -5.84
N ARG A 24 -7.37 4.10 -6.01
CA ARG A 24 -8.79 4.30 -6.32
C ARG A 24 -9.65 3.45 -5.40
N TYR A 25 -10.59 4.09 -4.73
CA TYR A 25 -11.58 3.39 -3.92
C TYR A 25 -12.78 3.01 -4.76
N GLU A 26 -13.01 1.72 -4.93
CA GLU A 26 -14.06 1.19 -5.81
C GLU A 26 -14.94 0.17 -5.10
N LYS A 27 -16.18 0.01 -5.61
CA LYS A 27 -17.11 -1.03 -5.15
C LYS A 27 -16.81 -2.35 -5.86
N GLY A 28 -15.81 -3.08 -5.39
CA GLY A 28 -15.41 -4.38 -5.95
C GLY A 28 -15.29 -5.47 -4.89
N SER A 29 -15.62 -6.71 -5.25
CA SER A 29 -15.30 -7.89 -4.43
C SER A 29 -13.85 -8.29 -4.68
N PHE A 30 -12.92 -7.52 -4.11
CA PHE A 30 -11.50 -7.86 -4.14
C PHE A 30 -11.25 -8.93 -3.06
N ARG A 31 -10.91 -10.16 -3.47
CA ARG A 31 -10.71 -11.30 -2.53
C ARG A 31 -9.69 -10.99 -1.41
N THR A 32 -8.73 -10.12 -1.68
CA THR A 32 -7.66 -9.71 -0.76
C THR A 32 -7.81 -8.28 -0.24
N GLY A 33 -8.95 -7.60 -0.50
CA GLY A 33 -9.22 -6.23 -0.05
C GLY A 33 -8.64 -5.10 -0.93
N ALA A 34 -7.58 -5.37 -1.70
CA ALA A 34 -7.06 -4.48 -2.73
C ALA A 34 -6.52 -5.25 -3.94
N CYS A 35 -6.50 -4.62 -5.11
CA CYS A 35 -6.00 -5.19 -6.36
C CYS A 35 -5.12 -4.18 -7.10
N LEU A 36 -3.96 -4.63 -7.58
CA LEU A 36 -3.07 -3.84 -8.41
C LEU A 36 -3.34 -4.09 -9.90
N ILE A 37 -3.53 -3.02 -10.65
CA ILE A 37 -3.55 -3.01 -12.12
C ILE A 37 -2.17 -2.58 -12.61
N GLN A 38 -1.32 -3.55 -12.96
CA GLN A 38 0.05 -3.30 -13.44
C GLN A 38 0.07 -2.46 -14.73
N ASN A 39 -0.89 -2.70 -15.63
CA ASN A 39 -0.99 -2.00 -16.92
C ASN A 39 -1.16 -0.48 -16.80
N THR A 40 -1.88 -0.02 -15.79
CA THR A 40 -2.19 1.40 -15.59
C THR A 40 -1.56 1.98 -14.33
N LYS A 41 -0.79 1.16 -13.58
CA LYS A 41 -0.30 1.48 -12.23
C LYS A 41 -1.42 2.01 -11.33
N VAL A 42 -2.56 1.33 -11.30
CA VAL A 42 -3.71 1.73 -10.45
C VAL A 42 -3.94 0.69 -9.39
N ILE A 43 -4.03 1.08 -8.13
CA ILE A 43 -4.38 0.21 -7.02
C ILE A 43 -5.84 0.46 -6.68
N MET A 44 -6.68 -0.54 -6.88
CA MET A 44 -8.08 -0.48 -6.47
C MET A 44 -8.22 -1.04 -5.06
N VAL A 45 -8.81 -0.25 -4.17
CA VAL A 45 -9.08 -0.63 -2.78
C VAL A 45 -10.58 -0.71 -2.56
N ASN A 46 -11.05 -1.74 -1.87
CA ASN A 46 -12.47 -1.85 -1.55
C ASN A 46 -12.89 -0.71 -0.61
N LYS A 47 -13.87 0.10 -1.04
CA LYS A 47 -14.40 1.17 -0.18
C LYS A 47 -15.19 0.67 1.03
N PHE A 48 -15.62 -0.59 1.04
CA PHE A 48 -16.35 -1.20 2.15
C PHE A 48 -15.42 -1.88 3.18
N SER A 49 -14.14 -2.07 2.85
CA SER A 49 -13.17 -2.64 3.78
C SER A 49 -12.86 -1.69 4.93
N THR A 50 -12.62 -2.25 6.12
CA THR A 50 -12.15 -1.51 7.30
C THR A 50 -10.73 -0.98 7.10
N LEU A 51 -10.34 -0.01 7.90
CA LEU A 51 -9.02 0.63 7.82
C LEU A 51 -7.88 -0.38 7.99
N GLU A 52 -8.00 -1.31 8.93
CA GLU A 52 -7.05 -2.41 9.14
C GLU A 52 -6.90 -3.26 7.88
N VAL A 53 -8.02 -3.70 7.28
CA VAL A 53 -7.98 -4.50 6.06
C VAL A 53 -7.31 -3.74 4.92
N ARG A 54 -7.64 -2.45 4.73
CA ARG A 54 -7.02 -1.63 3.68
C ARG A 54 -5.51 -1.51 3.86
N ILE A 55 -5.06 -1.21 5.08
CA ILE A 55 -3.62 -1.08 5.37
C ILE A 55 -2.93 -2.43 5.14
N HIS A 56 -3.50 -3.52 5.64
CA HIS A 56 -2.94 -4.86 5.45
C HIS A 56 -2.82 -5.22 3.97
N SER A 57 -3.89 -5.01 3.19
CA SER A 57 -3.87 -5.27 1.75
C SER A 57 -2.82 -4.42 1.01
N LEU A 58 -2.66 -3.16 1.40
CA LEU A 58 -1.67 -2.26 0.82
C LEU A 58 -0.25 -2.67 1.19
N ILE A 59 0.00 -3.06 2.44
CA ILE A 59 1.29 -3.58 2.91
C ILE A 59 1.65 -4.85 2.14
N GLN A 60 0.72 -5.80 2.05
CA GLN A 60 0.93 -7.05 1.35
C GLN A 60 1.24 -6.80 -0.14
N LEU A 61 0.46 -5.93 -0.80
CA LEU A 61 0.77 -5.50 -2.16
C LEU A 61 2.19 -4.94 -2.21
N LEU A 62 2.52 -3.96 -1.37
CA LEU A 62 3.83 -3.31 -1.34
C LEU A 62 5.01 -4.30 -1.16
N GLN A 63 4.79 -5.41 -0.44
CA GLN A 63 5.76 -6.49 -0.25
C GLN A 63 5.86 -7.42 -1.47
N GLU A 64 4.73 -7.73 -2.12
CA GLU A 64 4.68 -8.58 -3.32
C GLU A 64 5.24 -7.88 -4.56
N MET A 65 5.14 -6.55 -4.65
CA MET A 65 5.74 -5.78 -5.76
C MET A 65 7.19 -5.40 -5.47
N GLU A 66 8.01 -5.53 -6.50
CA GLU A 66 9.37 -4.99 -6.50
C GLU A 66 9.31 -3.48 -6.74
N ILE A 67 9.44 -2.71 -5.65
CA ILE A 67 9.47 -1.25 -5.70
C ILE A 67 10.91 -0.73 -5.71
N ASP A 68 11.16 0.27 -6.57
CA ASP A 68 12.46 0.93 -6.61
C ASP A 68 12.56 1.93 -5.46
N LEU A 69 13.37 1.59 -4.46
CA LEU A 69 13.58 2.45 -3.32
C LEU A 69 14.13 3.82 -3.71
N SER A 70 14.81 3.98 -4.85
CA SER A 70 15.39 5.26 -5.30
C SER A 70 14.35 6.31 -5.64
N LEU A 71 13.09 5.89 -5.83
CA LEU A 71 11.96 6.79 -6.01
C LEU A 71 11.38 7.30 -4.67
N LEU A 72 11.84 6.75 -3.54
CA LEU A 72 11.32 7.07 -2.21
C LEU A 72 12.32 7.90 -1.41
N ASP A 73 11.80 8.92 -0.71
CA ASP A 73 12.56 9.67 0.30
C ASP A 73 13.11 8.77 1.41
N ASP A 74 14.15 9.22 2.10
CA ASP A 74 14.78 8.50 3.22
C ASP A 74 13.77 8.06 4.30
N LYS A 75 12.80 8.91 4.64
CA LYS A 75 11.75 8.59 5.61
C LYS A 75 10.83 7.45 5.15
N LYS A 76 10.51 7.43 3.84
CA LYS A 76 9.63 6.42 3.22
C LYS A 76 10.37 5.10 3.05
N ARG A 77 11.65 5.16 2.66
CA ARG A 77 12.55 4.00 2.62
C ARG A 77 12.65 3.31 3.98
N GLU A 78 12.84 4.07 5.04
CA GLU A 78 12.92 3.51 6.40
C GLU A 78 11.60 2.84 6.80
N PHE A 79 10.47 3.49 6.52
CA PHE A 79 9.14 2.91 6.75
C PHE A 79 8.93 1.62 5.96
N TYR A 80 9.26 1.60 4.67
CA TYR A 80 9.15 0.40 3.84
C TYR A 80 10.04 -0.74 4.35
N LYS A 81 11.28 -0.45 4.78
CA LYS A 81 12.16 -1.45 5.39
C LYS A 81 11.53 -2.06 6.64
N VAL A 82 10.89 -1.25 7.49
CA VAL A 82 10.17 -1.74 8.68
C VAL A 82 8.98 -2.61 8.28
N VAL A 83 8.20 -2.20 7.28
CA VAL A 83 7.06 -2.96 6.74
C VAL A 83 7.51 -4.32 6.20
N LYS A 84 8.56 -4.35 5.38
CA LYS A 84 9.08 -5.58 4.78
C LYS A 84 9.63 -6.57 5.81
N LYS A 85 10.13 -6.06 6.94
CA LYS A 85 10.68 -6.86 8.04
C LYS A 85 9.62 -7.46 8.97
N LEU A 86 8.34 -7.16 8.77
CA LEU A 86 7.23 -7.72 9.57
C LEU A 86 6.84 -9.15 9.17
N GLU A 87 7.39 -9.69 8.08
CA GLU A 87 7.15 -11.08 7.65
C GLU A 87 8.16 -12.11 8.24
N GLU A 88 9.12 -11.68 9.07
CA GLU A 88 10.05 -12.57 9.80
C GLU A 88 9.62 -12.82 11.24
#